data_AF-A0AAV5QQ03-F1
#
_entry.id   AF-A0AAV5QQ03-F1
#
_cell.length_a   1.000
_cell.length_b   1.000
_cell.length_c   1.000
_cell.angle_alpha   90.00
_cell.angle_beta   90.00
_cell.angle_gamma   90.00
#
_symmetry.space_group_name_H-M   'P 1'
#
loop_
_entity.id
_entity.type
_entity.pdbx_description
1 polymer ?
#
loop_
_entity_poly.entity_id
_entity_poly.type
_entity_poly.pdbx_seq_one_letter_code
_entity_poly.pdbx_strand_id
1 'polypeptide(L)'
;MPSFDDPSPAVNQFTAYIDKAKTLYQVNLDKVTPFVTYRWAGFGIMLFLFLVRILVAQGWYIICYTLSIYLLSLFIQFLQPKFDVTLQQELNNESIEEGLTEEEKRGGDSGAVDDEFRPFIRRLPEFKFWHRAMVATTVSLFGSFFEIFNLPVFWPILLMYFIALFSFSMKKQIQHMIKYHYIPLDIGKAKYGKVGK
;
A
#
# COMPACT_ATOMS: atom_id res chain seq x y z
N MET A 1 28.41 -41.50 5.57
CA MET A 1 28.60 -40.20 6.24
C MET A 1 27.34 -39.39 6.04
N PRO A 2 26.70 -38.86 7.10
CA PRO A 2 25.62 -37.90 6.94
C PRO A 2 26.18 -36.65 6.24
N SER A 3 25.50 -36.15 5.22
CA SER A 3 25.81 -34.89 4.55
C SER A 3 25.76 -33.74 5.56
N PHE A 4 26.76 -32.86 5.55
CA PHE A 4 26.82 -31.68 6.43
C PHE A 4 25.73 -30.62 6.13
N ASP A 5 24.93 -30.84 5.08
CA ASP A 5 23.87 -29.94 4.61
C ASP A 5 22.46 -30.36 5.04
N ASP A 6 22.28 -31.47 5.78
CA ASP A 6 20.97 -31.83 6.29
C ASP A 6 20.61 -31.00 7.54
N PRO A 7 19.56 -30.16 7.49
CA PRO A 7 19.13 -29.38 8.64
C PRO A 7 18.76 -30.30 9.80
N SER A 8 19.25 -29.96 11.00
CA SER A 8 19.03 -30.76 12.21
C SER A 8 17.54 -31.06 12.42
N PRO A 9 17.18 -32.22 13.01
CA PRO A 9 15.79 -32.62 13.20
C PRO A 9 14.96 -31.60 14.01
N ALA A 10 15.60 -30.82 14.89
CA ALA A 10 14.95 -29.71 15.60
C ALA A 10 14.54 -28.55 14.67
N VAL A 11 15.36 -28.23 13.67
CA VAL A 11 15.05 -27.23 12.64
C VAL A 11 13.86 -27.70 11.79
N ASN A 12 13.81 -28.99 11.43
CA ASN A 12 12.71 -29.57 10.64
C ASN A 12 11.37 -29.58 11.40
N GLN A 13 11.40 -29.78 12.71
CA GLN A 13 10.20 -29.67 13.53
C GLN A 13 9.72 -28.22 13.65
N PHE A 14 10.65 -27.28 13.90
CA PHE A 14 10.33 -25.85 13.99
C PHE A 14 9.74 -25.29 12.68
N THR A 15 10.32 -25.65 11.54
CA THR A 15 9.77 -25.28 10.22
C THR A 15 8.38 -25.88 10.01
N ALA A 16 8.17 -27.15 10.38
CA ALA A 16 6.85 -27.78 10.30
C ALA A 16 5.78 -27.11 11.17
N TYR A 17 6.13 -26.60 12.36
CA TYR A 17 5.20 -25.83 13.18
C TYR A 17 4.87 -24.46 12.57
N ILE A 18 5.88 -23.76 12.05
CA ILE A 18 5.70 -22.49 11.34
C ILE A 18 4.80 -22.69 10.12
N ASP A 19 5.02 -23.75 9.35
CA ASP A 19 4.25 -23.98 8.13
C ASP A 19 2.80 -24.36 8.45
N LYS A 20 2.55 -25.17 9.48
CA LYS A 20 1.19 -25.41 10.00
C LYS A 20 0.50 -24.12 10.43
N ALA A 21 1.20 -23.24 11.16
CA ALA A 21 0.65 -21.95 11.59
C ALA A 21 0.32 -21.05 10.40
N LYS A 22 1.20 -21.00 9.38
CA LYS A 22 0.95 -20.27 8.12
C LYS A 22 -0.27 -20.82 7.38
N THR A 23 -0.41 -22.14 7.27
CA THR A 23 -1.55 -22.77 6.59
C THR A 23 -2.85 -22.46 7.32
N LEU A 24 -2.89 -22.57 8.65
CA LEU A 24 -4.08 -22.22 9.45
C LEU A 24 -4.45 -20.75 9.31
N TYR A 25 -3.44 -19.88 9.31
CA TYR A 25 -3.63 -18.45 9.11
C TYR A 25 -4.18 -18.15 7.71
N GLN A 26 -3.65 -18.77 6.65
CA GLN A 26 -4.18 -18.66 5.29
C GLN A 26 -5.62 -19.17 5.19
N VAL A 27 -5.93 -20.32 5.79
CA VAL A 27 -7.31 -20.87 5.82
C VAL A 27 -8.29 -19.91 6.51
N ASN A 28 -7.86 -19.26 7.60
CA ASN A 28 -8.69 -18.25 8.26
C ASN A 28 -8.83 -16.98 7.41
N LEU A 29 -7.78 -16.54 6.72
CA LEU A 29 -7.85 -15.41 5.80
C LEU A 29 -8.82 -15.70 4.64
N ASP A 30 -8.79 -16.91 4.08
CA ASP A 30 -9.66 -17.32 2.98
C ASP A 30 -11.14 -17.29 3.36
N LYS A 31 -11.49 -17.58 4.61
CA LYS A 31 -12.87 -17.47 5.14
C LYS A 31 -13.38 -16.03 5.23
N VAL A 32 -12.48 -15.06 5.43
CA VAL A 32 -12.84 -13.64 5.60
C VAL A 32 -12.82 -12.87 4.26
N THR A 33 -12.21 -13.46 3.22
CA THR A 33 -12.18 -12.94 1.84
C THR A 33 -13.53 -12.46 1.28
N PRO A 34 -14.65 -13.21 1.38
CA PRO A 34 -15.90 -12.82 0.71
C PRO A 34 -16.62 -11.63 1.35
N PHE A 35 -16.35 -11.32 2.62
CA PHE A 35 -17.08 -10.31 3.39
C PHE A 35 -16.48 -8.90 3.24
N VAL A 36 -16.45 -8.38 2.01
CA VAL A 36 -15.83 -7.08 1.67
C VAL A 36 -16.39 -5.94 2.54
N THR A 37 -17.71 -5.81 2.66
CA THR A 37 -18.36 -4.73 3.41
C THR A 37 -18.00 -4.74 4.90
N TYR A 38 -18.07 -5.91 5.53
CA TYR A 38 -17.74 -6.07 6.95
C TYR A 38 -16.26 -5.83 7.23
N ARG A 39 -15.37 -6.23 6.31
CA ARG A 39 -13.93 -5.94 6.40
C ARG A 39 -13.68 -4.44 6.45
N TRP A 40 -14.20 -3.69 5.47
CA TRP A 40 -14.02 -2.25 5.40
C TRP A 40 -14.73 -1.50 6.53
N ALA A 41 -15.91 -1.96 6.96
CA ALA A 41 -16.58 -1.42 8.14
C ALA A 41 -15.73 -1.62 9.41
N GLY A 42 -15.18 -2.81 9.61
CA GLY A 42 -14.28 -3.09 10.74
C GLY A 42 -13.02 -2.22 10.71
N PHE A 43 -12.41 -2.03 9.53
CA PHE A 43 -11.29 -1.09 9.36
C PHE A 43 -11.68 0.34 9.69
N GLY A 44 -12.81 0.83 9.17
CA GLY A 44 -13.30 2.17 9.46
C GLY A 44 -13.55 2.41 10.94
N ILE A 45 -14.19 1.46 11.62
CA ILE A 45 -14.41 1.52 13.08
C ILE A 45 -13.07 1.57 13.83
N MET A 46 -12.14 0.70 13.46
CA MET A 46 -10.84 0.61 14.13
C MET A 46 -9.98 1.86 13.93
N LEU A 47 -9.98 2.41 12.71
CA LEU A 47 -9.33 3.68 12.41
C LEU A 47 -9.99 4.84 13.15
N PHE A 48 -11.32 4.87 13.21
CA PHE A 48 -12.06 5.88 13.95
C PHE A 48 -11.74 5.84 15.45
N LEU A 49 -11.71 4.66 16.07
CA LEU A 49 -11.32 4.48 17.47
C LEU A 49 -9.89 5.00 17.73
N PHE A 50 -8.96 4.71 16.82
CA PHE A 50 -7.60 5.24 16.89
C PHE A 50 -7.58 6.78 16.83
N LEU A 51 -8.29 7.39 15.88
CA LEU A 51 -8.36 8.84 15.76
C LEU A 51 -8.99 9.51 16.99
N VAL A 52 -10.11 8.96 17.48
CA VAL A 52 -10.75 9.43 18.72
C VAL A 52 -9.77 9.35 19.89
N ARG A 53 -9.03 8.24 20.02
CA ARG A 53 -8.01 8.10 21.06
C ARG A 53 -6.96 9.22 20.98
N ILE A 54 -6.38 9.48 19.81
CA ILE A 54 -5.36 10.52 19.62
C ILE A 54 -5.93 11.92 19.91
N LEU A 55 -7.14 12.21 19.45
CA LEU A 55 -7.80 13.50 19.67
C LEU A 55 -8.18 13.75 21.14
N VAL A 56 -8.64 12.72 21.87
CA VAL A 56 -8.96 12.87 23.30
C VAL A 56 -7.68 12.94 24.14
N ALA A 57 -6.67 12.14 23.80
CA ALA A 57 -5.41 12.09 24.53
C ALA A 57 -4.49 13.28 24.26
N GLN A 58 -4.70 14.00 23.15
CA GLN A 58 -3.88 15.11 22.69
C GLN A 58 -2.37 14.75 22.66
N GLY A 59 -2.04 13.54 22.18
CA GLY A 59 -0.68 13.01 22.19
C GLY A 59 -0.45 11.91 21.15
N TRP A 60 0.74 11.31 21.15
CA TRP A 60 1.13 10.24 20.20
C TRP A 60 1.02 10.64 18.71
N TYR A 61 1.25 11.92 18.42
CA TYR A 61 1.16 12.46 17.05
C TYR A 61 2.13 11.80 16.07
N ILE A 62 3.30 11.34 16.55
CA ILE A 62 4.26 10.60 15.72
C ILE A 62 3.69 9.26 15.26
N ILE A 63 2.97 8.54 16.13
CA ILE A 63 2.30 7.29 15.76
C ILE A 63 1.21 7.56 14.72
N CYS A 64 0.41 8.61 14.93
CA CYS A 64 -0.62 9.01 13.97
C CYS A 64 -0.02 9.39 12.61
N TYR A 65 1.08 10.14 12.61
CA TYR A 65 1.79 10.57 11.42
C TYR A 65 2.41 9.40 10.65
N THR A 66 3.10 8.49 11.35
CA THR A 66 3.68 7.28 10.75
C THR A 66 2.59 6.37 10.16
N LEU A 67 1.47 6.18 10.85
CA LEU A 67 0.31 5.46 10.31
C LEU A 67 -0.23 6.13 9.05
N SER A 68 -0.37 7.45 9.06
CA SER A 68 -0.93 8.22 7.94
C SER A 68 -0.04 8.14 6.69
N ILE A 69 1.27 8.29 6.84
CA ILE A 69 2.22 8.10 5.74
C ILE A 69 2.20 6.66 5.24
N TYR A 70 2.15 5.69 6.15
CA TYR A 70 2.09 4.28 5.76
C TYR A 70 0.81 3.99 4.94
N LEU A 71 -0.36 4.45 5.39
CA LEU A 71 -1.61 4.31 4.66
C LEU A 71 -1.56 5.00 3.29
N LEU A 72 -0.94 6.18 3.20
CA LEU A 72 -0.69 6.85 1.93
C LEU A 72 0.22 6.02 1.01
N SER A 73 1.29 5.42 1.54
CA SER A 73 2.18 4.56 0.76
C SER A 73 1.47 3.31 0.23
N LEU A 74 0.54 2.74 1.01
CA LEU A 74 -0.30 1.63 0.57
C LEU A 74 -1.30 2.08 -0.51
N PHE A 75 -1.83 3.30 -0.38
CA PHE A 75 -2.78 3.86 -1.33
C PHE A 75 -2.11 4.11 -2.68
N ILE A 76 -0.89 4.65 -2.70
CA ILE A 76 -0.10 4.82 -3.92
C ILE A 76 0.18 3.46 -4.57
N GLN A 77 0.61 2.45 -3.79
CA GLN A 77 0.81 1.09 -4.29
C GLN A 77 -0.48 0.44 -4.83
N PHE A 78 -1.64 0.81 -4.28
CA PHE A 78 -2.93 0.35 -4.78
C PHE A 78 -3.27 0.95 -6.15
N LEU A 79 -2.85 2.21 -6.40
CA LEU A 79 -3.06 2.91 -7.67
C LEU A 79 -2.04 2.53 -8.76
N GLN A 80 -0.90 1.93 -8.40
CA GLN A 80 0.14 1.50 -9.35
C GLN A 80 -0.23 0.16 -10.05
N PRO A 81 0.04 0.02 -11.36
CA PRO A 81 -0.12 -1.24 -12.09
C PRO A 81 0.91 -2.30 -11.65
N LYS A 82 0.60 -3.60 -11.82
CA LYS A 82 1.50 -4.72 -11.45
C LYS A 82 2.76 -4.83 -12.29
N PHE A 83 2.70 -4.38 -13.53
CA PHE A 83 3.75 -4.53 -14.51
C PHE A 83 4.19 -3.14 -14.93
N ASP A 84 5.43 -2.78 -14.66
CA ASP A 84 6.08 -1.69 -15.37
C ASP A 84 7.60 -1.93 -15.38
N VAL A 85 8.10 -2.36 -16.55
CA VAL A 85 9.53 -2.31 -16.94
C VAL A 85 10.00 -0.84 -17.01
N THR A 86 9.07 0.11 -17.08
CA THR A 86 9.26 1.57 -17.11
C THR A 86 9.45 2.20 -15.73
N LEU A 87 8.83 1.65 -14.67
CA LEU A 87 8.90 2.20 -13.30
C LEU A 87 10.30 2.06 -12.70
N GLN A 88 11.05 1.02 -13.09
CA GLN A 88 12.43 0.85 -12.67
C GLN A 88 13.36 1.88 -13.33
N GLN A 89 13.02 2.35 -14.52
CA GLN A 89 13.79 3.34 -15.27
C GLN A 89 13.47 4.79 -14.85
N GLU A 90 12.24 5.06 -14.40
CA GLU A 90 11.89 6.33 -13.76
C GLU A 90 12.37 6.42 -12.30
N LEU A 91 12.30 5.32 -11.52
CA LEU A 91 12.87 5.28 -10.16
C LEU A 91 14.39 5.52 -10.14
N ASN A 92 15.13 4.99 -11.12
CA ASN A 92 16.56 5.28 -11.28
C ASN A 92 16.85 6.73 -11.69
N ASN A 93 15.88 7.42 -12.32
CA ASN A 93 16.00 8.83 -12.71
C ASN A 93 15.60 9.77 -11.56
N GLU A 94 14.61 9.41 -10.76
CA GLU A 94 14.14 10.24 -9.63
C GLU A 94 14.99 10.07 -8.37
N SER A 95 15.70 8.95 -8.19
CA SER A 95 16.73 8.87 -7.14
C SER A 95 17.93 9.80 -7.39
N ILE A 96 18.02 10.42 -8.58
CA ILE A 96 19.01 11.44 -8.91
C ILE A 96 18.47 12.86 -8.63
N GLU A 97 17.16 13.02 -8.39
CA GLU A 97 16.51 14.32 -8.19
C GLU A 97 16.45 14.72 -6.69
N GLU A 98 17.47 14.33 -5.92
CA GLU A 98 17.77 14.86 -4.59
C GLU A 98 18.69 16.11 -4.65
N GLY A 99 18.78 16.77 -5.81
CA GLY A 99 19.33 18.13 -5.94
C GLY A 99 20.37 18.34 -7.05
N LEU A 100 20.01 18.14 -8.31
CA LEU A 100 20.79 18.61 -9.47
C LEU A 100 19.86 19.11 -10.60
N THR A 101 20.36 20.09 -11.35
CA THR A 101 19.69 21.14 -12.13
C THR A 101 18.83 20.72 -13.34
N GLU A 102 17.80 21.54 -13.56
CA GLU A 102 16.78 21.61 -14.63
C GLU A 102 17.32 21.91 -16.06
N GLU A 103 18.35 21.22 -16.55
CA GLU A 103 18.88 21.48 -17.90
C GLU A 103 19.30 20.22 -18.67
N GLU A 104 18.46 19.18 -18.87
CA GLU A 104 18.88 18.11 -19.82
C GLU A 104 17.84 17.16 -20.45
N LYS A 105 16.54 17.51 -20.59
CA LYS A 105 15.59 16.62 -21.31
C LYS A 105 14.70 17.32 -22.36
N ARG A 106 15.33 18.13 -23.21
CA ARG A 106 14.83 18.37 -24.58
C ARG A 106 15.38 17.30 -25.51
N GLY A 107 14.52 16.41 -26.00
CA GLY A 107 14.85 15.55 -27.14
C GLY A 107 14.32 14.13 -26.99
N GLY A 108 13.26 13.80 -27.74
CA GLY A 108 12.75 12.44 -27.79
C GLY A 108 11.34 12.36 -28.37
N ASP A 109 11.21 12.75 -29.62
CA ASP A 109 10.09 12.43 -30.51
C ASP A 109 9.94 10.90 -30.63
N SER A 110 8.72 10.38 -30.45
CA SER A 110 8.26 9.18 -31.15
C SER A 110 6.80 8.85 -30.80
N GLY A 111 5.91 9.12 -31.75
CA GLY A 111 4.95 8.14 -32.28
C GLY A 111 3.80 7.71 -31.38
N ALA A 112 2.60 8.22 -31.70
CA ALA A 112 1.33 7.61 -31.35
C ALA A 112 1.31 6.13 -31.79
N VAL A 113 1.27 5.21 -30.83
CA VAL A 113 1.09 3.76 -31.06
C VAL A 113 -0.06 3.29 -30.18
N ASP A 114 -1.15 2.92 -30.86
CA ASP A 114 -2.26 2.04 -30.47
C ASP A 114 -2.79 2.06 -29.02
N ASP A 115 -4.06 2.45 -28.90
CA ASP A 115 -4.98 2.27 -27.77
C ASP A 115 -5.25 0.78 -27.48
N GLU A 116 -4.21 -0.01 -27.19
CA GLU A 116 -4.39 -1.37 -26.68
C GLU A 116 -4.71 -1.30 -25.17
N PHE A 117 -6.02 -1.38 -24.86
CA PHE A 117 -6.53 -1.42 -23.48
C PHE A 117 -5.96 -2.64 -22.75
N ARG A 118 -4.94 -2.44 -21.91
CA ARG A 118 -4.41 -3.50 -21.03
C ARG A 118 -5.30 -3.60 -19.79
N PRO A 119 -5.89 -4.77 -19.48
CA PRO A 119 -6.65 -4.96 -18.26
C PRO A 119 -5.78 -4.64 -17.05
N PHE A 120 -6.26 -3.73 -16.22
CA PHE A 120 -5.56 -3.39 -15.00
C PHE A 120 -5.50 -4.54 -14.02
N ILE A 121 -4.30 -5.05 -13.84
CA ILE A 121 -4.02 -5.90 -12.69
C ILE A 121 -3.33 -5.01 -11.66
N ARG A 122 -4.10 -4.57 -10.65
CA ARG A 122 -3.60 -3.72 -9.55
C ARG A 122 -2.45 -4.39 -8.81
N ARG A 123 -1.38 -3.65 -8.48
CA ARG A 123 -0.17 -4.18 -7.77
C ARG A 123 -0.52 -4.82 -6.44
N LEU A 124 -1.40 -4.18 -5.69
CA LEU A 124 -1.91 -4.68 -4.42
C LEU A 124 -3.38 -5.12 -4.54
N PRO A 125 -3.68 -6.43 -4.43
CA PRO A 125 -5.06 -6.90 -4.29
C PRO A 125 -5.73 -6.20 -3.10
N GLU A 126 -7.00 -5.84 -3.25
CA GLU A 126 -7.78 -5.14 -2.22
C GLU A 126 -7.71 -5.82 -0.85
N PHE A 127 -7.76 -7.15 -0.82
CA PHE A 127 -7.62 -7.93 0.41
C PHE A 127 -6.27 -7.69 1.11
N LYS A 128 -5.18 -7.64 0.35
CA LYS A 128 -3.84 -7.39 0.90
C LYS A 128 -3.69 -5.95 1.36
N PHE A 129 -4.30 -4.99 0.66
CA PHE A 129 -4.38 -3.59 1.10
C PHE A 129 -5.08 -3.50 2.45
N TRP A 130 -6.29 -4.05 2.54
CA TRP A 130 -7.09 -4.05 3.75
C TRP A 130 -6.36 -4.71 4.91
N HIS A 131 -5.78 -5.90 4.70
CA HIS A 131 -5.07 -6.62 5.74
C HIS A 131 -3.86 -5.85 6.28
N ARG A 132 -3.03 -5.27 5.38
CA ARG A 132 -1.86 -4.45 5.78
C ARG A 132 -2.30 -3.20 6.54
N ALA A 133 -3.36 -2.54 6.08
CA ALA A 133 -3.91 -1.37 6.75
C ALA A 133 -4.45 -1.73 8.15
N MET A 134 -5.22 -2.82 8.27
CA MET A 134 -5.72 -3.33 9.56
C MET A 134 -4.61 -3.64 10.55
N VAL A 135 -3.57 -4.36 10.12
CA VAL A 135 -2.43 -4.70 10.99
C VAL A 135 -1.70 -3.44 11.43
N ALA A 136 -1.44 -2.50 10.52
CA ALA A 136 -0.79 -1.24 10.86
C ALA A 136 -1.62 -0.41 11.85
N THR A 137 -2.94 -0.26 11.63
CA THR A 137 -3.82 0.45 12.57
C THR A 137 -3.88 -0.25 13.92
N THR A 138 -3.89 -1.59 13.96
CA THR A 138 -3.81 -2.37 15.20
C THR A 138 -2.51 -2.07 15.95
N VAL A 139 -1.37 -2.16 15.27
CA VAL A 139 -0.06 -1.90 15.87
C VAL A 139 0.05 -0.46 16.35
N SER A 140 -0.42 0.52 15.58
CA SER A 140 -0.45 1.93 15.98
C SER A 140 -1.35 2.18 17.19
N LEU A 141 -2.51 1.51 17.25
CA LEU A 141 -3.40 1.58 18.40
C LEU A 141 -2.72 1.02 19.66
N PHE A 142 -2.09 -0.16 19.56
CA PHE A 142 -1.31 -0.73 20.67
C PHE A 142 -0.12 0.16 21.05
N GLY A 143 0.59 0.71 20.07
CA GLY A 143 1.68 1.68 20.27
C GLY A 143 1.24 2.92 21.04
N SER A 144 -0.02 3.37 20.84
CA SER A 144 -0.57 4.56 21.51
C SER A 144 -0.81 4.40 23.03
N PHE A 145 -0.65 3.19 23.57
CA PHE A 145 -0.70 2.95 25.02
C PHE A 145 0.66 3.11 25.71
N PHE A 146 1.76 3.11 24.96
CA PHE A 146 3.10 3.23 25.54
C PHE A 146 3.57 4.69 25.50
N GLU A 147 4.01 5.21 26.63
CA GLU A 147 4.48 6.61 26.76
C GLU A 147 5.81 6.87 26.03
N ILE A 148 6.60 5.82 25.76
CA ILE A 148 7.89 5.92 25.04
C ILE A 148 7.72 6.57 23.66
N PHE A 149 6.57 6.37 23.02
CA PHE A 149 6.27 6.95 21.70
C PHE A 149 5.56 8.32 21.77
N ASN A 150 5.33 8.85 22.98
CA ASN A 150 4.68 10.13 23.19
C ASN A 150 5.73 11.25 23.33
N LEU A 151 6.23 11.73 22.19
CA LEU A 151 7.17 12.85 22.17
C LEU A 151 6.43 14.17 21.91
N PRO A 152 6.79 15.26 22.63
CA PRO A 152 6.19 16.57 22.42
C PRO A 152 6.66 17.13 21.07
N VAL A 153 5.75 17.14 20.09
CA VAL A 153 6.02 17.66 18.75
C VAL A 153 4.90 18.61 18.32
N PHE A 154 5.24 19.62 17.53
CA PHE A 154 4.27 20.56 16.97
C PHE A 154 3.38 19.87 15.92
N TRP A 155 2.32 19.21 16.35
CA TRP A 155 1.39 18.50 15.47
C TRP A 155 0.84 19.27 14.25
N PRO A 156 0.67 20.61 14.22
CA PRO A 156 0.12 21.26 13.03
C PRO A 156 1.14 21.25 11.90
N ILE A 157 2.44 21.28 12.19
CA ILE A 157 3.48 21.21 11.16
C ILE A 157 3.45 19.84 10.48
N LEU A 158 3.30 18.76 11.26
CA LEU A 158 3.19 17.40 10.72
C LEU A 158 1.96 17.25 9.82
N LEU A 159 0.84 17.85 10.22
CA LEU A 159 -0.37 17.84 9.40
C LEU A 159 -0.14 18.60 8.08
N MET A 160 0.49 19.77 8.12
CA MET A 160 0.81 20.54 6.92
C MET A 160 1.77 19.77 5.99
N TYR A 161 2.82 19.15 6.54
CA TYR A 161 3.71 18.27 5.77
C TYR A 161 2.95 17.10 5.14
N PHE A 162 2.07 16.45 5.89
CA PHE A 162 1.26 15.36 5.39
C PHE A 162 0.35 15.81 4.24
N ILE A 163 -0.33 16.94 4.37
CA ILE A 163 -1.21 17.49 3.31
C ILE A 163 -0.39 17.82 2.06
N ALA A 164 0.78 18.45 2.21
CA ALA A 164 1.66 18.78 1.09
C ALA A 164 2.16 17.51 0.38
N LEU A 165 2.67 16.54 1.15
CA LEU A 165 3.17 15.27 0.64
C LEU A 165 2.06 14.46 -0.03
N PHE A 166 0.88 14.41 0.58
CA PHE A 166 -0.31 13.76 0.01
C PHE A 166 -0.67 14.40 -1.33
N SER A 167 -0.78 15.72 -1.39
CA SER A 167 -1.16 16.46 -2.59
C SER A 167 -0.13 16.27 -3.72
N PHE A 168 1.16 16.35 -3.39
CA PHE A 168 2.24 16.11 -4.35
C PHE A 168 2.22 14.67 -4.87
N SER A 169 2.15 13.69 -3.98
CA SER A 169 2.13 12.26 -4.33
C SER A 169 0.92 11.91 -5.19
N MET A 170 -0.25 12.45 -4.85
CA MET A 170 -1.48 12.23 -5.60
C MET A 170 -1.45 12.91 -6.97
N LYS A 171 -0.96 14.15 -7.06
CA LYS A 171 -0.82 14.87 -8.34
C LYS A 171 0.08 14.08 -9.29
N LYS A 172 1.25 13.64 -8.82
CA LYS A 172 2.20 12.85 -9.61
C LYS A 172 1.60 11.52 -10.07
N GLN A 173 0.92 10.81 -9.16
CA GLN A 173 0.27 9.55 -9.50
C GLN A 173 -0.82 9.74 -10.56
N ILE A 174 -1.65 10.78 -10.45
CA ILE A 174 -2.70 11.12 -11.43
C ILE A 174 -2.09 11.51 -12.78
N GLN A 175 -1.01 12.30 -12.80
CA GLN A 175 -0.32 12.67 -14.04
C GLN A 175 0.24 11.44 -14.77
N HIS A 176 0.84 10.50 -14.06
CA HIS A 176 1.32 9.23 -14.64
C HIS A 176 0.15 8.41 -15.20
N MET A 177 -0.96 8.32 -14.44
CA MET A 177 -2.17 7.63 -14.90
C MET A 177 -2.73 8.22 -16.21
N ILE A 178 -2.73 9.55 -16.34
CA ILE A 178 -3.17 10.24 -17.55
C ILE A 178 -2.18 10.01 -18.69
N LYS A 179 -0.87 10.11 -18.44
CA LYS A 179 0.19 9.91 -19.45
C LYS A 179 0.16 8.50 -20.03
N TYR A 180 -0.01 7.48 -19.19
CA TYR A 180 0.01 6.07 -19.59
C TYR A 180 -1.39 5.47 -19.79
N HIS A 181 -2.42 6.32 -19.89
CA HIS A 181 -3.80 5.98 -20.24
C HIS A 181 -4.38 4.83 -19.44
N TYR A 182 -4.40 5.02 -18.12
CA TYR A 182 -4.69 3.94 -17.24
C TYR A 182 -5.65 4.38 -16.11
N ILE A 183 -6.78 3.66 -15.94
CA ILE A 183 -7.82 3.89 -14.93
C ILE A 183 -7.77 2.78 -13.84
N PRO A 184 -7.63 3.11 -12.55
CA PRO A 184 -7.40 2.13 -11.47
C PRO A 184 -8.70 1.45 -11.02
N LEU A 185 -9.83 2.07 -11.38
CA LEU A 185 -11.18 1.67 -11.06
C LEU A 185 -11.87 1.29 -12.37
N ASP A 186 -12.13 0.00 -12.55
CA ASP A 186 -12.93 -0.55 -13.65
C ASP A 186 -14.44 -0.21 -13.43
N ILE A 187 -14.73 1.04 -13.06
CA ILE A 187 -16.08 1.59 -12.90
C ILE A 187 -16.59 1.85 -14.31
N GLY A 188 -17.24 0.84 -14.91
CA GLY A 188 -18.06 1.06 -16.09
C GLY A 188 -17.80 0.19 -17.31
N LYS A 189 -17.10 -0.95 -17.22
CA LYS A 189 -17.15 -1.89 -18.34
C LYS A 189 -18.56 -2.47 -18.48
N ALA A 190 -19.21 -2.08 -19.58
CA ALA A 190 -20.43 -2.70 -20.07
C ALA A 190 -20.22 -4.22 -20.10
N LYS A 191 -21.08 -4.95 -19.39
CA LYS A 191 -21.20 -6.40 -19.57
C LYS A 191 -21.49 -6.61 -21.06
N TYR A 192 -20.53 -7.16 -21.80
CA TYR A 192 -20.80 -7.68 -23.13
C TYR A 192 -21.99 -8.63 -22.97
N GLY A 193 -23.12 -8.23 -23.54
CA GLY A 193 -24.33 -9.05 -23.55
C GLY A 193 -23.94 -10.39 -24.12
N LYS A 194 -24.35 -11.47 -23.43
CA LYS A 194 -24.33 -12.82 -23.97
C LYS A 194 -24.77 -12.76 -25.43
N VAL A 195 -23.87 -13.09 -26.35
CA VAL A 195 -24.24 -13.35 -27.74
C VAL A 195 -25.28 -14.46 -27.67
N GLY A 196 -26.52 -14.09 -27.99
CA GLY A 196 -27.66 -14.98 -28.02
C GLY A 196 -27.47 -15.99 -29.15
N LYS A 197 -27.97 -17.20 -28.87
CA LYS A 197 -28.18 -18.37 -29.73
C LYS A 197 -28.22 -18.13 -31.24
#